data_AF-A0AAD9LLT8-F1
#
_entry.id   AF-A0AAD9LLT8-F1
#
_cell.length_a   1.000
_cell.length_b   1.000
_cell.length_c   1.000
_cell.angle_alpha   90.00
_cell.angle_beta   90.00
_cell.angle_gamma   90.00
#
_symmetry.space_group_name_H-M   'P 1'
#
loop_
_entity.id
_entity.type
_entity.pdbx_description
1 polymer ?
#
loop_
_entity_poly.entity_id
_entity_poly.type
_entity_poly.pdbx_seq_one_letter_code
_entity_poly.pdbx_strand_id
1 'polypeptide(L)'
;MHDKQAIFALHRADRAEALKLLGNAEKVIPELVALTEKNPSLRDGALSSSLEEYAEAKCFCHYLDTKCLLPRCDVPVVKKNEYLGGVIDFTGELMRYAVVKATAREVDEVERCKDMVEAISGELIQFDFRNGPLRRKFDSIKYNLRKLENTLYELSLVTNSGLTLQAHSVKEAPVVTHEDDE
;
A
#
# COMPACT_ATOMS: atom_id res chain seq x y z
N MET A 1 1.61 -10.96 9.98
CA MET A 1 1.55 -12.00 8.91
C MET A 1 0.25 -11.90 8.11
N HIS A 2 -0.91 -11.78 8.76
CA HIS A 2 -2.19 -11.59 8.08
C HIS A 2 -2.30 -10.22 7.36
N ASP A 3 -1.69 -9.15 7.89
CA ASP A 3 -1.82 -7.80 7.31
C ASP A 3 -1.08 -7.65 5.97
N LYS A 4 0.14 -8.20 5.86
CA LYS A 4 0.84 -8.34 4.57
C LYS A 4 0.03 -9.16 3.56
N GLN A 5 -0.57 -10.27 3.99
CA GLN A 5 -1.44 -11.07 3.12
C GLN A 5 -2.66 -10.26 2.67
N ALA A 6 -3.23 -9.41 3.54
CA ALA A 6 -4.32 -8.52 3.18
C ALA A 6 -3.89 -7.50 2.12
N ILE A 7 -2.72 -6.86 2.27
CA ILE A 7 -2.16 -5.96 1.25
C ILE A 7 -1.98 -6.68 -0.09
N PHE A 8 -1.42 -7.90 -0.09
CA PHE A 8 -1.31 -8.69 -1.32
C PHE A 8 -2.66 -9.04 -1.94
N ALA A 9 -3.67 -9.35 -1.14
CA ALA A 9 -5.03 -9.60 -1.61
C ALA A 9 -5.64 -8.33 -2.23
N LEU A 10 -5.47 -7.17 -1.60
CA LEU A 10 -5.91 -5.86 -2.12
C LEU A 10 -5.28 -5.55 -3.48
N HIS A 11 -3.98 -5.79 -3.67
CA HIS A 11 -3.31 -5.60 -4.96
C HIS A 11 -3.81 -6.54 -6.07
N ARG A 12 -4.34 -7.71 -5.71
CA ARG A 12 -4.97 -8.64 -6.67
C ARG A 12 -6.48 -8.39 -6.83
N ALA A 13 -6.99 -7.29 -6.29
CA ALA A 13 -8.41 -6.97 -6.23
C ALA A 13 -9.28 -8.00 -5.49
N ASP A 14 -8.68 -8.88 -4.67
CA ASP A 14 -9.40 -9.82 -3.80
C ASP A 14 -9.77 -9.16 -2.48
N ARG A 15 -10.77 -8.28 -2.55
CA ARG A 15 -11.24 -7.50 -1.40
C ARG A 15 -11.90 -8.38 -0.33
N ALA A 16 -12.53 -9.48 -0.72
CA ALA A 16 -13.20 -10.38 0.21
C ALA A 16 -12.18 -11.05 1.15
N GLU A 17 -11.08 -11.59 0.61
CA GLU A 17 -10.03 -12.18 1.43
C GLU A 17 -9.31 -11.12 2.26
N ALA A 18 -9.03 -9.93 1.69
CA ALA A 18 -8.42 -8.84 2.44
C ALA A 18 -9.24 -8.44 3.68
N LEU A 19 -10.56 -8.28 3.53
CA LEU A 19 -11.44 -7.93 4.64
C LEU A 19 -11.53 -9.04 5.69
N LYS A 20 -11.53 -10.30 5.27
CA LYS A 20 -11.50 -11.44 6.18
C LYS A 20 -10.21 -11.48 6.99
N LEU A 21 -9.06 -11.25 6.35
CA LEU A 21 -7.76 -11.20 7.01
C LEU A 21 -7.68 -10.04 8.01
N LEU A 22 -8.13 -8.84 7.61
CA LEU A 22 -8.23 -7.67 8.49
C LEU A 22 -9.17 -7.91 9.67
N GLY A 23 -10.34 -8.52 9.42
CA GLY A 23 -11.29 -8.88 10.49
C GLY A 23 -10.75 -9.91 11.47
N ASN A 24 -9.82 -10.78 11.04
CA ASN A 24 -9.12 -11.68 11.95
C ASN A 24 -8.08 -10.93 12.79
N ALA A 25 -7.33 -9.99 12.19
CA ALA A 25 -6.40 -9.13 12.93
C ALA A 25 -7.13 -8.28 13.99
N GLU A 26 -8.28 -7.69 13.64
CA GLU A 26 -9.11 -6.86 14.54
C GLU A 26 -9.62 -7.62 15.77
N LYS A 27 -9.77 -8.95 15.70
CA LYS A 27 -10.14 -9.78 16.86
C LYS A 27 -8.97 -9.97 17.83
N VAL A 28 -7.75 -10.12 17.31
CA VAL A 28 -6.56 -10.49 18.09
C VAL A 28 -5.83 -9.26 18.64
N ILE A 29 -5.84 -8.15 17.90
CA ILE A 29 -5.14 -6.91 18.27
C ILE A 29 -5.51 -6.40 19.67
N PRO A 30 -6.79 -6.33 20.08
CA PRO A 30 -7.16 -5.87 21.42
C PRO A 30 -6.56 -6.73 22.53
N GLU A 31 -6.53 -8.05 22.34
CA GLU A 31 -5.94 -9.00 23.30
C GLU A 31 -4.43 -8.75 23.44
N LEU A 32 -3.73 -8.61 22.32
CA LEU A 32 -2.29 -8.31 22.33
C LEU A 32 -1.97 -6.96 22.96
N VAL A 33 -2.80 -5.93 22.70
CA VAL A 33 -2.60 -4.60 23.29
C VAL A 33 -2.84 -4.63 24.80
N ALA A 34 -3.89 -5.32 25.27
CA ALA A 34 -4.18 -5.45 26.69
C ALA A 34 -3.03 -6.12 27.47
N LEU A 35 -2.34 -7.11 26.87
CA LEU A 35 -1.17 -7.73 27.48
C LEU A 35 -0.02 -6.75 27.72
N THR A 36 0.08 -5.68 26.91
CA THR A 36 1.13 -4.66 27.06
C THR A 36 0.79 -3.55 28.05
N GLU A 37 -0.45 -3.46 28.54
CA GLU A 37 -0.84 -2.43 29.51
C GLU A 37 -0.09 -2.55 30.83
N LYS A 38 0.18 -3.79 31.27
CA LYS A 38 0.93 -4.07 32.50
C LYS A 38 2.44 -3.86 32.35
N ASN A 39 2.96 -3.96 31.13
CA ASN A 39 4.38 -3.80 30.81
C ASN A 39 4.52 -3.02 29.49
N PRO A 40 4.46 -1.67 29.53
CA PRO A 40 4.44 -0.84 28.33
C PRO A 40 5.63 -1.05 27.37
N SER A 41 6.78 -1.49 27.88
CA SER A 41 7.96 -1.83 27.08
C SER A 41 7.74 -3.01 26.13
N LEU A 42 6.76 -3.87 26.38
CA LEU A 42 6.40 -4.98 25.48
C LEU A 42 5.66 -4.54 24.23
N ARG A 43 5.18 -3.29 24.19
CA ARG A 43 4.52 -2.75 22.99
C ARG A 43 5.53 -2.41 21.91
N ASP A 44 6.69 -1.91 22.32
CA ASP A 44 7.76 -1.56 21.40
C ASP A 44 8.29 -2.85 20.72
N GLY A 45 8.78 -2.71 19.49
CA GLY A 45 9.22 -3.86 18.69
C GLY A 45 8.06 -4.53 17.95
N ALA A 46 7.86 -5.84 18.16
CA ALA A 46 7.02 -6.67 17.28
C ALA A 46 5.54 -6.22 17.23
N LEU A 47 4.97 -5.79 18.35
CA LEU A 47 3.59 -5.32 18.38
C LEU A 47 3.45 -3.97 17.67
N SER A 48 4.31 -2.99 17.97
CA SER A 48 4.35 -1.70 17.25
C SER A 48 4.48 -1.90 15.74
N SER A 49 5.38 -2.78 15.30
CA SER A 49 5.54 -3.11 13.87
C SER A 49 4.30 -3.78 13.28
N SER A 50 3.63 -4.66 14.02
CA SER A 50 2.38 -5.29 13.56
C SER A 50 1.24 -4.28 13.45
N LEU A 51 1.19 -3.29 14.36
CA LEU A 51 0.19 -2.22 14.34
C LEU A 51 0.46 -1.20 13.23
N GLU A 52 1.73 -0.97 12.87
CA GLU A 52 2.10 -0.22 11.66
C GLU A 52 1.60 -0.93 10.39
N GLU A 53 1.87 -2.24 10.23
CA GLU A 53 1.38 -3.04 9.10
C GLU A 53 -0.16 -3.07 9.03
N TYR A 54 -0.84 -3.19 10.18
CA TYR A 54 -2.29 -3.11 10.25
C TYR A 54 -2.82 -1.75 9.80
N ALA A 55 -2.20 -0.65 10.26
CA ALA A 55 -2.59 0.71 9.87
C ALA A 55 -2.38 0.94 8.37
N GLU A 56 -1.26 0.49 7.80
CA GLU A 56 -0.97 0.49 6.36
C GLU A 56 -2.06 -0.23 5.57
N ALA A 57 -2.39 -1.47 5.95
CA ALA A 57 -3.39 -2.28 5.26
C ALA A 57 -4.79 -1.66 5.32
N LYS A 58 -5.18 -1.08 6.46
CA LYS A 58 -6.45 -0.36 6.63
C LYS A 58 -6.50 0.92 5.80
N CYS A 59 -5.41 1.70 5.77
CA CYS A 59 -5.30 2.89 4.93
C CYS A 59 -5.43 2.53 3.45
N PHE A 60 -4.73 1.49 2.99
CA PHE A 60 -4.79 1.05 1.59
C PHE A 60 -6.18 0.56 1.21
N CYS A 61 -6.81 -0.28 2.05
CA CYS A 61 -8.17 -0.73 1.83
C CYS A 61 -9.16 0.44 1.73
N HIS A 62 -9.07 1.40 2.65
CA HIS A 62 -9.95 2.58 2.67
C HIS A 62 -9.73 3.47 1.45
N TYR A 63 -8.49 3.69 1.04
CA TYR A 63 -8.14 4.47 -0.14
C TYR A 63 -8.72 3.86 -1.42
N LEU A 64 -8.68 2.54 -1.57
CA LEU A 64 -9.23 1.88 -2.76
C LEU A 64 -10.73 2.16 -2.96
N ASP A 65 -11.47 2.32 -1.86
CA ASP A 65 -12.91 2.61 -1.89
C ASP A 65 -13.23 4.10 -1.97
N THR A 66 -12.48 4.94 -1.25
CA THR A 66 -12.85 6.35 -0.99
C THR A 66 -11.93 7.36 -1.66
N LYS A 67 -10.75 6.93 -2.10
CA LYS A 67 -9.62 7.79 -2.54
C LYS A 67 -9.14 8.77 -1.46
N CYS A 68 -9.46 8.51 -0.19
CA CYS A 68 -9.03 9.29 0.96
C CYS A 68 -8.11 8.49 1.87
N LEU A 69 -7.34 9.19 2.71
CA LEU A 69 -6.57 8.59 3.79
C LEU A 69 -7.49 8.27 4.97
N LEU A 70 -7.41 7.06 5.52
CA LEU A 70 -8.21 6.64 6.68
C LEU A 70 -7.82 7.44 7.93
N PRO A 71 -8.72 8.21 8.56
CA PRO A 71 -8.38 8.96 9.77
C PRO A 71 -7.91 8.08 10.92
N ARG A 72 -6.89 8.51 11.67
CA ARG A 72 -6.38 7.78 12.86
C ARG A 72 -7.46 7.48 13.91
N CYS A 73 -8.51 8.30 14.01
CA CYS A 73 -9.63 8.05 14.93
C CYS A 73 -10.35 6.73 14.65
N ASP A 74 -10.31 6.24 13.42
CA ASP A 74 -10.99 5.01 12.99
C ASP A 74 -10.14 3.76 13.28
N VAL A 75 -8.90 3.93 13.75
CA VAL A 75 -8.01 2.87 14.25
C VAL A 75 -7.52 3.22 15.66
N PRO A 76 -8.42 3.27 16.66
CA PRO A 76 -8.12 3.81 17.99
C PRO A 76 -7.03 3.04 18.75
N VAL A 77 -6.85 1.75 18.43
CA VAL A 77 -5.85 0.86 19.03
C VAL A 77 -4.41 1.17 18.59
N VAL A 78 -4.25 1.91 17.49
CA VAL A 78 -2.96 2.31 16.91
C VAL A 78 -2.53 3.66 17.50
N LYS A 79 -1.34 3.71 18.09
CA LYS A 79 -0.73 4.94 18.64
C LYS A 79 -0.28 5.86 17.50
N LYS A 80 -0.07 7.14 17.83
CA LYS A 80 0.33 8.18 16.86
C LYS A 80 1.55 7.78 16.01
N ASN A 81 2.62 7.28 16.64
CA ASN A 81 3.83 6.90 15.91
C ASN A 81 3.63 5.67 15.03
N GLU A 82 2.85 4.69 15.48
CA GLU A 82 2.50 3.49 14.69
C GLU A 82 1.64 3.88 13.49
N TYR A 83 0.68 4.80 13.67
CA TYR A 83 -0.14 5.29 12.58
C TYR A 83 0.70 6.06 11.57
N LEU A 84 1.59 6.96 12.03
CA LEU A 84 2.51 7.68 11.14
C LEU A 84 3.41 6.70 10.37
N GLY A 85 3.93 5.66 11.04
CA GLY A 85 4.71 4.60 10.39
C GLY A 85 3.92 3.89 9.29
N GLY A 86 2.69 3.46 9.59
CA GLY A 86 1.80 2.82 8.62
C GLY A 86 1.38 3.72 7.46
N VAL A 87 1.17 5.02 7.71
CA VAL A 87 0.89 6.01 6.65
C VAL A 87 2.09 6.19 5.71
N ILE A 88 3.31 6.21 6.26
CA ILE A 88 4.53 6.29 5.45
C ILE A 88 4.65 5.05 4.57
N ASP A 89 4.48 3.85 5.15
CA ASP A 89 4.58 2.59 4.41
C ASP A 89 3.47 2.48 3.33
N PHE A 90 2.25 2.95 3.65
CA PHE A 90 1.13 3.08 2.70
C PHE A 90 1.48 3.88 1.44
N THR A 91 2.35 4.89 1.52
CA THR A 91 2.81 5.61 0.30
C THR A 91 3.56 4.69 -0.68
N GLY A 92 4.25 3.66 -0.17
CA GLY A 92 4.90 2.64 -0.98
C GLY A 92 3.88 1.75 -1.69
N GLU A 93 2.78 1.40 -1.02
CA GLU A 93 1.70 0.62 -1.62
C GLU A 93 0.91 1.42 -2.68
N LEU A 94 0.74 2.74 -2.50
CA LEU A 94 0.21 3.63 -3.55
C LEU A 94 1.12 3.67 -4.77
N MET A 95 2.45 3.76 -4.59
CA MET A 95 3.40 3.72 -5.69
C MET A 95 3.31 2.38 -6.46
N ARG A 96 3.26 1.26 -5.73
CA ARG A 96 3.10 -0.06 -6.34
C ARG A 96 1.77 -0.20 -7.08
N TYR A 97 0.68 0.28 -6.51
CA TYR A 97 -0.64 0.29 -7.15
C TYR A 97 -0.63 1.13 -8.42
N ALA A 98 -0.03 2.33 -8.37
CA ALA A 98 0.08 3.22 -9.52
C ALA A 98 0.87 2.59 -10.68
N VAL A 99 1.92 1.81 -10.42
CA VAL A 99 2.64 1.09 -11.49
C VAL A 99 1.73 0.07 -12.20
N VAL A 100 0.88 -0.64 -11.46
CA VAL A 100 -0.12 -1.55 -12.05
C VAL A 100 -1.13 -0.77 -12.89
N LYS A 101 -1.61 0.38 -12.39
CA LYS A 101 -2.53 1.27 -13.11
C LYS A 101 -1.93 1.91 -14.36
N ALA A 102 -0.66 2.30 -14.30
CA ALA A 102 0.10 2.77 -15.46
C ALA A 102 0.18 1.70 -16.55
N THR A 103 0.42 0.44 -16.16
CA THR A 103 0.43 -0.69 -17.10
C THR A 103 -0.92 -0.87 -17.80
N ALA A 104 -2.02 -0.60 -17.10
CA ALA A 104 -3.38 -0.59 -17.65
C ALA A 104 -3.77 0.72 -18.37
N ARG A 105 -2.84 1.68 -18.50
CA ARG A 105 -3.06 3.03 -19.05
C ARG A 105 -4.13 3.86 -18.31
N GLU A 106 -4.37 3.57 -17.04
CA GLU A 106 -5.28 4.33 -16.17
C GLU A 106 -4.55 5.57 -15.60
N VAL A 107 -4.26 6.56 -16.44
CA VAL A 107 -3.45 7.75 -16.09
C VAL A 107 -4.05 8.51 -14.89
N ASP A 108 -5.36 8.74 -14.88
CA ASP A 108 -6.05 9.45 -13.80
C ASP A 108 -5.83 8.80 -12.42
N GLU A 109 -5.72 7.46 -12.36
CA GLU A 109 -5.44 6.76 -11.09
C GLU A 109 -3.98 6.93 -10.65
N VAL A 110 -3.05 7.00 -11.61
CA VAL A 110 -1.63 7.27 -11.31
C VAL A 110 -1.48 8.70 -10.77
N GLU A 111 -2.16 9.67 -11.38
CA GLU A 111 -2.20 11.06 -10.90
C GLU A 111 -2.79 11.15 -9.49
N ARG A 112 -3.93 10.50 -9.23
CA ARG A 112 -4.52 10.46 -7.88
C ARG A 112 -3.57 9.87 -6.83
N CYS A 113 -2.83 8.81 -7.18
CA CYS A 113 -1.84 8.25 -6.26
C CYS A 113 -0.69 9.23 -6.00
N LYS A 114 -0.20 9.91 -7.03
CA LYS A 114 0.83 10.95 -6.93
C LYS A 114 0.38 12.08 -6.00
N ASP A 115 -0.83 12.59 -6.20
CA ASP A 115 -1.39 13.70 -5.43
C ASP A 115 -1.59 13.32 -3.95
N MET A 116 -2.05 12.09 -3.67
CA MET A 116 -2.17 11.59 -2.30
C MET A 116 -0.80 11.49 -1.62
N VAL A 117 0.22 10.93 -2.30
CA VAL A 117 1.58 10.82 -1.74
C VAL A 117 2.20 12.21 -1.52
N GLU A 118 1.97 13.15 -2.43
CA GLU A 118 2.43 14.54 -2.29
C GLU A 118 1.76 15.25 -1.11
N ALA A 119 0.44 15.11 -0.96
CA ALA A 119 -0.29 15.66 0.18
C ALA A 119 0.22 15.10 1.51
N ILE A 120 0.42 13.77 1.60
CA ILE A 120 1.00 13.12 2.78
C ILE A 120 2.41 13.66 3.06
N SER A 121 3.25 13.80 2.04
CA SER A 121 4.60 14.37 2.17
C SER A 121 4.56 15.81 2.72
N GLY A 122 3.65 16.64 2.19
CA GLY A 122 3.44 18.04 2.59
C GLY A 122 2.94 18.21 4.03
N GLU A 123 2.15 17.26 4.54
CA GLU A 123 1.77 17.25 5.95
C GLU A 123 2.92 16.76 6.84
N LEU A 124 3.60 15.68 6.44
CA LEU A 124 4.66 15.08 7.25
C LEU A 124 5.90 15.97 7.39
N ILE A 125 6.19 16.86 6.43
CA ILE A 125 7.32 17.81 6.55
C ILE A 125 7.16 18.79 7.72
N GLN A 126 5.93 19.02 8.18
CA GLN A 126 5.64 19.91 9.31
C GLN A 126 5.97 19.27 10.66
N PHE A 127 6.23 17.96 10.70
CA PHE A 127 6.56 17.23 11.91
C PHE A 127 8.07 17.30 12.19
N ASP A 128 8.43 17.62 13.44
CA ASP A 128 9.80 17.48 13.93
C ASP A 128 10.12 16.01 14.22
N PHE A 129 10.42 15.24 13.16
CA PHE A 129 10.97 13.90 13.30
C PHE A 129 12.41 13.99 13.83
N ARG A 130 12.56 14.00 15.15
CA ARG A 130 13.85 13.76 15.82
C ARG A 130 14.52 12.51 15.22
N ASN A 131 15.85 12.44 15.24
CA ASN A 131 16.69 11.36 14.67
C ASN A 131 16.29 9.94 15.13
N GLY A 132 15.21 9.40 14.58
CA GLY A 132 14.60 8.13 14.97
C GLY A 132 14.04 7.37 13.76
N PRO A 133 13.45 6.19 13.98
CA PRO A 133 13.01 5.29 12.90
C PRO A 133 12.07 5.95 11.87
N LEU A 134 11.16 6.80 12.33
CA LEU A 134 10.24 7.55 11.46
C LEU A 134 10.95 8.50 10.50
N ARG A 135 12.10 9.08 10.89
CA ARG A 135 12.86 9.97 10.00
C ARG A 135 13.42 9.21 8.79
N ARG A 136 13.94 8.00 9.02
CA ARG A 136 14.44 7.13 7.94
C ARG A 136 13.31 6.69 7.03
N LYS A 137 12.15 6.34 7.61
CA LYS A 137 10.95 6.02 6.84
C LYS A 137 10.49 7.22 6.01
N PHE A 138 10.43 8.42 6.57
CA PHE A 138 10.03 9.63 5.85
C PHE A 138 10.85 9.89 4.59
N ASP A 139 12.16 9.61 4.62
CA ASP A 139 12.99 9.77 3.42
C ASP A 139 12.58 8.84 2.26
N SER A 140 11.91 7.71 2.53
CA SER A 140 11.39 6.80 1.49
C SER A 140 10.31 7.46 0.63
N ILE A 141 9.52 8.38 1.19
CA ILE A 141 8.43 9.08 0.49
C ILE A 141 8.96 9.85 -0.72
N LYS A 142 10.15 10.46 -0.60
CA LYS A 142 10.78 11.19 -1.72
C LYS A 142 11.07 10.28 -2.91
N TYR A 143 11.43 9.03 -2.65
CA TYR A 143 11.66 8.04 -3.70
C TYR A 143 10.33 7.59 -4.33
N ASN A 144 9.30 7.36 -3.51
CA ASN A 144 7.96 7.01 -3.98
C ASN A 144 7.38 8.10 -4.88
N LEU A 145 7.46 9.36 -4.45
CA LEU A 145 6.97 10.50 -5.22
C LEU A 145 7.71 10.65 -6.55
N ARG A 146 9.05 10.60 -6.53
CA ARG A 146 9.85 10.64 -7.77
C ARG A 146 9.50 9.51 -8.73
N LYS A 147 9.23 8.31 -8.21
CA LYS A 147 8.85 7.16 -9.04
C LYS A 147 7.50 7.40 -9.73
N LEU A 148 6.52 7.96 -9.00
CA LEU A 148 5.21 8.33 -9.53
C LEU A 148 5.31 9.43 -10.61
N GLU A 149 6.10 10.48 -10.35
CA GLU A 149 6.38 11.55 -11.33
C GLU A 149 7.01 11.01 -12.61
N ASN A 150 8.01 10.13 -12.48
CA ASN A 150 8.65 9.49 -13.63
C ASN A 150 7.66 8.62 -14.41
N THR A 151 6.79 7.86 -13.71
CA THR A 151 5.76 7.05 -14.37
C THR A 151 4.76 7.91 -15.15
N LEU A 152 4.31 9.04 -14.60
CA LEU A 152 3.46 9.99 -15.32
C LEU A 152 4.17 10.60 -16.52
N TYR A 153 5.44 10.97 -16.37
CA TYR A 153 6.26 11.47 -17.47
C TYR A 153 6.38 10.44 -18.60
N GLU A 154 6.71 9.17 -18.28
CA GLU A 154 6.78 8.07 -19.25
C GLU A 154 5.44 7.87 -19.99
N LEU A 155 4.31 7.89 -19.28
CA LEU A 155 2.97 7.80 -19.87
C LEU A 155 2.68 8.98 -20.82
N SER A 156 3.09 10.19 -20.44
CA SER A 156 2.92 11.40 -21.25
C SER A 156 3.72 11.32 -22.56
N LEU A 157 4.94 10.76 -22.51
CA LEU A 157 5.77 10.56 -23.70
C LEU A 157 5.09 9.57 -24.65
N VAL A 158 4.64 8.41 -24.16
CA VAL A 158 3.99 7.40 -25.02
C VAL A 158 2.72 7.97 -25.67
N THR A 159 1.95 8.76 -24.93
CA THR A 159 0.70 9.36 -25.43
C THR A 159 0.97 10.42 -26.49
N ASN A 160 1.95 11.31 -26.27
CA ASN A 160 2.26 12.41 -27.19
C ASN A 160 3.11 11.98 -28.41
N SER A 161 3.81 10.84 -28.33
CA SER A 161 4.67 10.37 -29.42
C SER A 161 3.91 9.63 -30.55
N GLY A 162 2.60 9.42 -30.42
CA GLY A 162 1.81 8.63 -31.39
C GLY A 162 2.18 7.14 -31.45
N LEU A 163 3.06 6.67 -30.57
CA LEU A 163 3.50 5.28 -30.47
C LEU A 163 2.40 4.44 -29.83
N THR A 164 1.52 3.90 -30.67
CA THR A 164 0.57 2.87 -30.26
C THR A 164 1.32 1.55 -30.10
N LEU A 165 1.97 1.36 -28.95
CA LEU A 165 2.51 0.05 -28.56
C LEU A 165 1.33 -0.92 -28.41
N GLN A 166 1.11 -1.72 -29.45
CA GLN A 166 0.19 -2.86 -29.44
C GLN A 166 0.67 -3.83 -28.36
N ALA A 167 -0.11 -4.00 -27.29
CA ALA A 167 0.12 -5.06 -26.33
C ALA A 167 -0.10 -6.39 -27.08
N HIS A 168 0.99 -7.08 -27.45
CA HIS A 168 0.87 -8.44 -27.96
C HIS A 168 0.35 -9.33 -26.84
N SER A 169 -0.94 -9.68 -26.92
CA SER A 169 -1.47 -10.81 -26.17
C SER A 169 -0.65 -12.03 -26.58
N VAL A 170 0.07 -12.62 -25.63
CA VAL A 170 0.73 -13.90 -25.79
C VAL A 170 -0.38 -14.91 -26.11
N LYS A 171 -0.42 -15.40 -27.36
CA LYS A 171 -1.34 -16.47 -27.76
C LYS A 171 -1.03 -17.70 -26.90
N GLU A 172 -2.06 -18.26 -26.27
CA GLU A 172 -1.99 -19.56 -25.61
C GLU A 172 -1.38 -20.59 -26.57
N ALA A 173 -0.41 -21.36 -26.07
CA ALA A 173 0.22 -22.43 -26.81
C ALA A 173 -0.83 -23.52 -27.15
N PRO A 174 -0.71 -24.21 -28.30
CA PRO A 174 -1.67 -25.24 -28.66
C PRO A 174 -1.60 -26.39 -27.67
N VAL A 175 -2.77 -26.85 -27.21
CA VAL A 175 -2.94 -28.10 -26.48
C VAL A 175 -2.48 -29.23 -27.39
N VAL A 176 -1.37 -29.89 -27.02
CA VAL A 176 -0.94 -31.13 -27.66
C VAL A 176 -1.85 -32.24 -27.14
N THR A 177 -2.78 -32.69 -27.98
CA THR A 177 -3.49 -33.94 -27.78
C THR A 177 -2.51 -35.08 -28.05
N HIS A 178 -2.15 -35.83 -27.02
CA HIS A 178 -1.55 -37.14 -27.21
C HIS A 178 -2.66 -38.08 -27.65
N GLU A 179 -2.58 -38.53 -28.90
CA GLU A 179 -3.25 -39.74 -29.36
C GLU A 179 -2.53 -40.93 -28.71
N ASP A 180 -3.29 -41.67 -27.89
CA ASP A 180 -2.88 -42.98 -27.37
C ASP A 180 -2.96 -43.98 -28.54
N ASP A 181 -1.80 -44.43 -29.03
CA ASP A 181 -1.68 -45.58 -29.93
C ASP A 181 -1.00 -46.75 -29.18
N GLU A 182 -1.76 -47.84 -29.11
CA GLU A 182 -1.43 -49.27 -28.81
C GLU A 182 -0.87 -49.68 -27.43
#